data_AF-A0A6N8CTX8-F1
#
_entry.id   AF-A0A6N8CTX8-F1
#
_cell.length_a   1.000
_cell.length_b   1.000
_cell.length_c   1.000
_cell.angle_alpha   90.00
_cell.angle_beta   90.00
_cell.angle_gamma   90.00
#
_symmetry.space_group_name_H-M   'P 1'
#
loop_
_entity.id
_entity.type
_entity.pdbx_description
1 polymer ?
#
loop_
_entity_poly.entity_id
_entity_poly.type
_entity_poly.pdbx_seq_one_letter_code
_entity_poly.pdbx_strand_id
1 'polypeptide(L)'
;MLSYQQIKSFPLIYDDAEGEDIRTVHDILIDPKNADIKAFVYEDSKVDTRDTEESVPPDTINHVTESGLGIQASSVLPSSFSFEGEKTQDYFINANNIWLDEEALRYTGVTRMATEQHDLISLEFSIGNPVFNEENDKIGKINDVYLDMVNKKVSSFKVSGGLWDQLFGTESKELIHIKDIISINTNGIVMKKR
;
A
#
# COMPACT_ATOMS: atom_id res chain seq x y z
N MET A 1 -8.24 -13.09 -15.53
CA MET A 1 -8.45 -12.64 -14.14
C MET A 1 -7.35 -13.23 -13.30
N LEU A 2 -6.79 -12.46 -12.38
CA LEU A 2 -5.73 -12.89 -11.47
C LEU A 2 -6.17 -12.62 -10.04
N SER A 3 -5.77 -13.46 -9.10
CA SER A 3 -6.05 -13.21 -7.69
C SER A 3 -5.11 -12.14 -7.12
N TYR A 4 -5.54 -11.46 -6.06
CA TYR A 4 -4.76 -10.45 -5.36
C TYR A 4 -3.42 -11.03 -4.89
N GLN A 5 -3.44 -12.26 -4.37
CA GLN A 5 -2.22 -12.97 -3.95
C GLN A 5 -1.28 -13.28 -5.12
N GLN A 6 -1.82 -13.66 -6.28
CA GLN A 6 -1.00 -13.85 -7.48
C GLN A 6 -0.35 -12.54 -7.92
N ILE A 7 -1.11 -11.43 -7.93
CA ILE A 7 -0.59 -10.13 -8.34
C ILE A 7 0.49 -9.63 -7.37
N LYS A 8 0.33 -9.83 -6.04
CA LYS A 8 1.39 -9.52 -5.06
C LYS A 8 2.67 -10.31 -5.27
N SER A 9 2.60 -11.49 -5.88
CA SER A 9 3.78 -12.32 -6.15
C SER A 9 4.56 -11.89 -7.39
N PHE A 10 3.99 -11.01 -8.23
CA PHE A 10 4.64 -10.54 -9.45
C PHE A 10 5.61 -9.40 -9.15
N PRO A 11 6.80 -9.37 -9.80
CA PRO A 11 7.68 -8.21 -9.74
C PRO A 11 6.99 -6.99 -10.33
N LEU A 12 7.18 -5.84 -9.68
CA LEU A 12 6.76 -4.53 -10.13
C LEU A 12 7.97 -3.82 -10.75
N ILE A 13 8.00 -3.70 -12.07
CA ILE A 13 9.17 -3.25 -12.84
C ILE A 13 8.89 -1.86 -13.40
N TYR A 14 9.74 -0.89 -13.04
CA TYR A 14 9.73 0.41 -13.68
C TYR A 14 10.38 0.30 -15.06
N ASP A 15 9.65 0.69 -16.10
CA ASP A 15 10.10 0.62 -17.48
C ASP A 15 10.63 2.02 -17.89
N ASP A 16 11.92 2.26 -17.66
CA ASP A 16 12.63 3.45 -18.13
C ASP A 16 13.83 3.10 -19.04
N ALA A 17 14.43 4.13 -19.64
CA ALA A 17 15.54 3.97 -20.56
C ALA A 17 16.89 3.66 -19.88
N GLU A 18 16.95 3.67 -18.54
CA GLU A 18 18.18 3.54 -17.73
C GLU A 18 18.02 2.49 -16.60
N GLY A 19 17.68 1.26 -16.98
CA GLY A 19 17.75 0.09 -16.12
C GLY A 19 16.43 -0.34 -15.47
N GLU A 20 16.37 -1.58 -14.98
CA GLU A 20 15.16 -2.13 -14.36
C GLU A 20 15.17 -1.82 -12.85
N ASP A 21 14.31 -0.91 -12.38
CA ASP A 21 13.97 -0.79 -10.96
C ASP A 21 12.87 -1.81 -10.63
N ILE A 22 13.24 -2.85 -9.87
CA ILE A 22 12.37 -3.98 -9.52
C ILE A 22 11.91 -3.85 -8.07
N ARG A 23 10.59 -3.78 -7.88
CA ARG A 23 9.89 -3.66 -6.60
C ARG A 23 8.86 -4.77 -6.42
N THR A 24 8.18 -4.77 -5.28
CA THR A 24 7.06 -5.69 -4.99
C THR A 24 5.82 -4.88 -4.64
N VAL A 25 4.65 -5.33 -5.08
CA VAL A 25 3.38 -4.73 -4.69
C VAL A 25 3.09 -5.06 -3.22
N HIS A 26 3.00 -4.04 -2.40
CA HIS A 26 2.56 -4.12 -1.02
C HIS A 26 1.03 -4.22 -0.93
N ASP A 27 0.31 -3.35 -1.62
CA ASP A 27 -1.16 -3.30 -1.57
C ASP A 27 -1.76 -2.80 -2.90
N ILE A 28 -3.07 -2.95 -3.05
CA ILE A 28 -3.84 -2.44 -4.19
C ILE A 28 -5.05 -1.69 -3.63
N LEU A 29 -5.24 -0.46 -4.08
CA LEU A 29 -6.32 0.41 -3.64
C LEU A 29 -7.44 0.44 -4.67
N ILE A 30 -8.68 0.33 -4.17
CA ILE A 30 -9.89 0.36 -4.99
C ILE A 30 -10.83 1.52 -4.60
N ASP A 31 -11.56 2.03 -5.59
CA ASP A 31 -12.72 2.89 -5.35
C ASP A 31 -13.93 2.00 -4.98
N PRO A 32 -14.47 2.09 -3.76
CA PRO A 32 -15.59 1.25 -3.34
C PRO A 32 -16.88 1.46 -4.13
N LYS A 33 -17.07 2.62 -4.78
CA LYS A 33 -18.31 2.93 -5.50
C LYS A 33 -18.43 2.15 -6.79
N ASN A 34 -17.32 2.02 -7.51
CA ASN A 34 -17.28 1.42 -8.85
C ASN A 34 -16.47 0.12 -8.90
N ALA A 35 -15.83 -0.23 -7.78
CA ALA A 35 -14.87 -1.32 -7.66
C ALA A 35 -13.71 -1.19 -8.66
N ASP A 36 -13.35 0.04 -9.01
CA ASP A 36 -12.23 0.34 -9.90
C ASP A 36 -10.92 0.23 -9.11
N ILE A 37 -9.91 -0.39 -9.70
CA ILE A 37 -8.54 -0.35 -9.21
C ILE A 37 -8.00 1.05 -9.51
N LYS A 38 -7.54 1.76 -8.48
CA LYS A 38 -7.05 3.14 -8.60
C LYS A 38 -5.55 3.24 -8.43
N ALA A 39 -4.97 2.46 -7.51
CA ALA A 39 -3.53 2.51 -7.27
C ALA A 39 -2.95 1.15 -6.87
N PHE A 40 -1.67 0.97 -7.15
CA PHE A 40 -0.81 -0.07 -6.60
C PHE A 40 0.17 0.59 -5.65
N VAL A 41 0.38 -0.02 -4.50
CA VAL A 41 1.24 0.50 -3.44
C VAL A 41 2.50 -0.34 -3.38
N TYR A 42 3.65 0.31 -3.25
CA TYR A 42 4.90 -0.35 -2.92
C TYR A 42 5.62 0.44 -1.82
N GLU A 43 6.38 -0.26 -0.99
CA GLU A 43 7.16 0.32 0.09
C GLU A 43 8.61 0.54 -0.39
N ASP A 44 9.20 1.69 -0.06
CA ASP A 44 10.62 1.97 -0.32
C ASP A 44 11.23 2.80 0.81
N SER A 45 12.55 2.73 0.95
CA SER A 45 13.29 3.54 1.91
C SER A 45 13.13 5.03 1.58
N LYS A 46 12.83 5.83 2.59
CA LYS A 46 12.71 7.27 2.46
C LYS A 46 14.08 7.85 2.09
N VAL A 47 14.23 8.30 0.86
CA VAL A 47 15.39 9.09 0.46
C VAL A 47 15.27 10.44 1.18
N ASP A 48 16.05 10.64 2.24
CA ASP A 48 16.15 11.94 2.91
C ASP A 48 16.84 12.92 1.94
N THR A 49 16.07 13.68 1.18
CA THR A 49 16.59 14.80 0.38
C THR A 49 16.93 15.97 1.30
N ARG A 50 17.90 15.78 2.20
CA ARG A 50 18.47 16.83 3.06
C ARG A 50 19.95 17.11 2.82
N ASP A 51 20.55 16.59 1.75
CA ASP A 51 21.89 16.99 1.31
C ASP A 51 21.82 17.97 0.13
N THR A 52 21.21 19.12 0.37
CA THR A 52 21.49 20.34 -0.40
C THR A 52 21.49 21.55 0.52
N GLU A 53 22.09 21.42 1.70
CA GLU A 53 22.61 22.59 2.39
C GLU A 53 23.99 22.90 1.82
N GLU A 54 24.00 23.92 0.97
CA GLU A 54 25.14 24.65 0.46
C GLU A 54 26.23 24.78 1.56
N SER A 55 27.37 24.11 1.35
CA SER A 55 28.51 24.18 2.26
C SER A 55 29.02 25.62 2.32
N VAL A 56 28.64 26.37 3.36
CA VAL A 56 29.29 27.65 3.66
C VAL A 56 30.71 27.33 4.16
N PRO A 57 31.78 27.77 3.47
CA PRO A 57 33.14 27.53 3.94
C PRO A 57 33.37 28.27 5.27
N PRO A 58 34.09 27.67 6.23
CA PRO A 58 34.33 28.28 7.52
C PRO A 58 35.46 29.29 7.37
N ASP A 59 35.14 30.58 7.28
CA ASP A 59 36.14 31.63 7.43
C ASP A 59 35.74 32.65 8.50
N THR A 60 36.69 32.85 9.41
CA THR A 60 36.85 33.98 10.35
C THR A 60 36.03 33.97 11.65
N ILE A 61 36.48 33.16 12.63
CA ILE A 61 36.28 33.51 14.06
C ILE A 61 37.28 34.62 14.39
N ASN A 62 36.83 35.87 14.40
CA ASN A 62 37.61 36.97 14.95
C ASN A 62 37.68 36.86 16.48
N HIS A 63 38.91 36.86 16.96
CA HIS A 63 39.31 37.04 18.35
C HIS A 63 38.72 38.34 18.93
N VAL A 64 38.00 38.27 20.05
CA VAL A 64 37.95 39.35 21.05
C VAL A 64 38.02 38.73 22.44
N THR A 65 39.18 38.89 23.05
CA THR A 65 39.48 38.70 24.47
C THR A 65 38.81 39.78 25.30
N GLU A 66 38.15 39.42 26.42
CA GLU A 66 38.26 40.17 27.68
C GLU A 66 37.74 39.36 28.89
N SER A 67 38.68 39.07 29.79
CA SER A 67 38.64 38.77 31.23
C SER A 67 37.29 38.72 31.97
N GLY A 68 37.01 37.58 32.63
CA GLY A 68 36.02 37.49 33.71
C GLY A 68 35.87 36.07 34.27
N LEU A 69 36.09 35.91 35.57
CA LEU A 69 36.07 34.66 36.33
C LEU A 69 34.75 33.86 36.20
N GLY A 70 34.88 32.53 36.14
CA GLY A 70 33.84 31.58 36.59
C GLY A 70 33.31 30.64 35.51
N ILE A 71 34.04 29.57 35.18
CA ILE A 71 33.51 28.47 34.37
C ILE A 71 33.13 27.32 35.30
N GLN A 72 31.83 27.17 35.56
CA GLN A 72 31.27 25.90 36.02
C GLN A 72 31.41 24.89 34.87
N ALA A 73 32.07 23.77 35.15
CA ALA A 73 32.13 22.64 34.22
C ALA A 73 30.75 22.01 34.10
N SER A 74 30.02 22.32 33.03
CA SER A 74 28.92 21.47 32.56
C SER A 74 29.51 20.43 31.63
N SER A 75 29.65 19.20 32.12
CA SER A 75 29.94 18.03 31.30
C SER A 75 28.79 17.82 30.31
N VAL A 76 28.96 18.28 29.08
CA VAL A 76 28.14 17.85 27.95
C VAL A 76 28.49 16.40 27.68
N LEU A 77 27.64 15.49 28.14
CA LEU A 77 27.66 14.10 27.69
C LEU A 77 27.49 14.10 26.17
N PRO A 78 28.34 13.38 25.40
CA PRO A 78 28.09 13.21 23.99
C PRO A 78 26.77 12.45 23.82
N SER A 79 25.88 13.08 23.06
CA SER A 79 24.59 12.56 22.67
C SER A 79 24.74 11.13 22.16
N SER A 80 23.98 10.25 22.79
CA SER A 80 23.67 8.90 22.36
C SER A 80 23.44 8.84 20.85
N PHE A 81 24.32 8.08 20.16
CA PHE A 81 24.06 7.54 18.83
C PHE A 81 22.68 6.87 18.86
N SER A 82 21.69 7.52 18.25
CA SER A 82 20.42 6.90 17.93
C SER A 82 20.60 6.29 16.55
N PHE A 83 20.57 4.97 16.47
CA PHE A 83 20.39 4.28 15.20
C PHE A 83 19.00 4.70 14.71
N GLU A 84 18.91 5.70 13.83
CA GLU A 84 17.69 5.93 13.08
C GLU A 84 17.50 4.71 12.18
N GLY A 85 16.57 3.84 12.55
CA GLY A 85 16.14 2.77 11.66
C GLY A 85 15.70 3.35 10.32
N GLU A 86 15.94 2.61 9.25
CA GLU A 86 15.48 2.96 7.90
C GLU A 86 13.99 3.33 7.96
N LYS A 87 13.67 4.59 7.66
CA LYS A 87 12.28 5.05 7.56
C LYS A 87 11.77 4.57 6.21
N THR A 88 10.85 3.62 6.19
CA THR A 88 10.15 3.22 4.96
C THR A 88 8.93 4.10 4.73
N GLN A 89 8.51 4.22 3.48
CA GLN A 89 7.35 5.00 3.06
C GLN A 89 6.60 4.30 1.93
N ASP A 90 5.26 4.41 1.95
CA ASP A 90 4.40 3.97 0.87
C ASP A 90 4.42 4.92 -0.33
N TYR A 91 4.57 4.33 -1.51
CA TYR A 91 4.49 4.99 -2.81
C TYR A 91 3.34 4.40 -3.62
N PHE A 92 2.69 5.26 -4.40
CA PHE A 92 1.44 4.92 -5.09
C PHE A 92 1.61 5.09 -6.59
N ILE A 93 1.31 4.03 -7.35
CA ILE A 93 1.32 4.05 -8.81
C ILE A 93 -0.12 4.01 -9.29
N ASN A 94 -0.49 4.97 -10.15
CA ASN A 94 -1.82 4.97 -10.76
C ASN A 94 -2.03 3.69 -11.57
N ALA A 95 -3.16 3.01 -11.34
CA ALA A 95 -3.47 1.75 -12.00
C ALA A 95 -3.48 1.83 -13.54
N ASN A 96 -3.79 3.00 -14.11
CA ASN A 96 -3.78 3.23 -15.56
C ASN A 96 -2.37 3.20 -16.16
N ASN A 97 -1.33 3.40 -15.34
CA ASN A 97 0.06 3.37 -15.76
C ASN A 97 0.70 1.98 -15.64
N ILE A 98 -0.05 0.98 -15.15
CA ILE A 98 0.43 -0.39 -14.97
C ILE A 98 -0.16 -1.29 -16.06
N TRP A 99 0.65 -2.18 -16.63
CA TRP A 99 0.19 -3.28 -17.46
C TRP A 99 0.84 -4.60 -17.03
N LEU A 100 0.17 -5.70 -17.36
CA LEU A 100 0.69 -7.04 -17.12
C LEU A 100 1.47 -7.48 -18.35
N ASP A 101 2.71 -7.90 -18.13
CA ASP A 101 3.57 -8.52 -19.14
C ASP A 101 4.02 -9.88 -18.60
N GLU A 102 3.46 -10.95 -19.16
CA GLU A 102 3.60 -12.32 -18.65
C GLU A 102 3.26 -12.42 -17.14
N GLU A 103 4.27 -12.56 -16.29
CA GLU A 103 4.16 -12.64 -14.83
C GLU A 103 4.79 -11.43 -14.12
N ALA A 104 4.92 -10.29 -14.82
CA ALA A 104 5.44 -9.04 -14.29
C ALA A 104 4.42 -7.89 -14.44
N LEU A 105 4.40 -7.00 -13.45
CA LEU A 105 3.67 -5.73 -13.51
C LEU A 105 4.64 -4.66 -13.96
N ARG A 106 4.50 -4.19 -15.20
CA ARG A 106 5.32 -3.08 -15.72
C ARG A 106 4.59 -1.76 -15.56
N TYR A 107 5.34 -0.69 -15.30
CA TYR A 107 4.77 0.64 -15.21
C TYR A 107 5.69 1.74 -15.74
N THR A 108 5.08 2.81 -16.26
CA THR A 108 5.78 4.03 -16.69
C THR A 108 5.26 5.25 -15.96
N GLY A 109 6.14 6.25 -15.80
CA GLY A 109 5.80 7.52 -15.20
C GLY A 109 5.79 7.45 -13.68
N VAL A 110 6.60 8.30 -13.04
CA VAL A 110 6.65 8.39 -11.59
C VAL A 110 5.57 9.36 -11.14
N THR A 111 4.58 8.91 -10.37
CA THR A 111 3.87 9.84 -9.49
C THR A 111 4.16 9.40 -8.07
N ARG A 112 5.22 9.96 -7.47
CA ARG A 112 5.44 9.87 -6.02
C ARG A 112 4.34 10.67 -5.32
N MET A 113 3.14 10.14 -5.25
CA MET A 113 2.07 10.74 -4.46
C MET A 113 2.24 10.25 -3.03
N ALA A 114 3.03 10.96 -2.22
CA ALA A 114 3.08 10.73 -0.77
C ALA A 114 1.75 11.08 -0.06
N THR A 115 0.69 11.40 -0.79
CA THR A 115 -0.58 11.87 -0.24
C THR A 115 -1.55 10.71 -0.09
N GLU A 116 -1.95 10.44 1.15
CA GLU A 116 -2.95 9.42 1.49
C GLU A 116 -4.22 9.58 0.64
N GLN A 117 -4.68 8.48 0.05
CA GLN A 117 -5.92 8.46 -0.74
C GLN A 117 -7.10 8.12 0.18
N HIS A 118 -7.61 9.13 0.89
CA HIS A 118 -8.60 8.97 1.98
C HIS A 118 -9.93 8.29 1.58
N ASP A 119 -10.27 8.22 0.29
CA ASP A 119 -11.53 7.63 -0.19
C ASP A 119 -11.37 6.20 -0.75
N LEU A 120 -10.16 5.64 -0.74
CA LEU A 120 -9.90 4.32 -1.29
C LEU A 120 -9.84 3.23 -0.22
N ILE A 121 -10.16 2.01 -0.64
CA ILE A 121 -10.08 0.82 0.19
C ILE A 121 -8.87 -0.02 -0.21
N SER A 122 -8.06 -0.33 0.78
CA SER A 122 -7.00 -1.34 0.72
C SER A 122 -7.59 -2.74 0.53
N LEU A 123 -7.10 -3.45 -0.49
CA LEU A 123 -7.45 -4.86 -0.67
C LEU A 123 -6.79 -5.74 0.39
N GLU A 124 -5.59 -5.39 0.88
CA GLU A 124 -4.97 -6.07 2.02
C GLU A 124 -5.88 -6.08 3.24
N PHE A 125 -6.38 -4.91 3.66
CA PHE A 125 -7.32 -4.81 4.78
C PHE A 125 -8.68 -5.44 4.50
N SER A 126 -9.05 -5.63 3.22
CA SER A 126 -10.30 -6.29 2.85
C SER A 126 -10.23 -7.81 3.05
N ILE A 127 -9.05 -8.42 3.03
CA ILE A 127 -8.92 -9.86 3.30
C ILE A 127 -9.26 -10.15 4.76
N GLY A 128 -10.13 -11.14 4.98
CA GLY A 128 -10.63 -11.51 6.31
C GLY A 128 -11.89 -10.75 6.72
N ASN A 129 -12.24 -9.66 6.04
CA ASN A 129 -13.46 -8.91 6.34
C ASN A 129 -14.72 -9.75 6.11
N PRO A 130 -15.77 -9.55 6.91
CA PRO A 130 -17.02 -10.28 6.78
C PRO A 130 -17.76 -9.95 5.48
N VAL A 131 -18.52 -10.95 5.02
CA VAL A 131 -19.47 -10.82 3.91
C VAL A 131 -20.87 -10.98 4.49
N PHE A 132 -21.75 -10.03 4.19
CA PHE A 132 -23.13 -10.01 4.66
C PHE A 132 -24.12 -10.13 3.50
N ASN A 133 -25.31 -10.67 3.77
CA ASN A 133 -26.46 -10.56 2.87
C ASN A 133 -27.21 -9.23 3.11
N GLU A 134 -28.26 -8.97 2.32
CA GLU A 134 -29.15 -7.80 2.47
C GLU A 134 -29.86 -7.72 3.83
N GLU A 135 -30.04 -8.86 4.51
CA GLU A 135 -30.66 -8.97 5.82
C GLU A 135 -29.64 -8.74 6.97
N ASN A 136 -28.39 -8.42 6.62
CA ASN A 136 -27.25 -8.24 7.53
C ASN A 136 -26.80 -9.52 8.25
N ASP A 137 -27.16 -10.69 7.73
CA ASP A 137 -26.61 -11.96 8.19
C ASP A 137 -25.20 -12.15 7.64
N LYS A 138 -24.27 -12.52 8.53
CA LYS A 138 -22.91 -12.87 8.14
C LYS A 138 -22.90 -14.20 7.41
N ILE A 139 -22.59 -14.16 6.12
CA ILE A 139 -22.53 -15.35 5.28
C ILE A 139 -21.13 -15.98 5.33
N GLY A 140 -20.08 -15.16 5.40
CA GLY A 140 -18.70 -15.64 5.46
C GLY A 140 -17.67 -14.53 5.66
N LYS A 141 -16.45 -14.76 5.18
CA LYS A 141 -15.36 -13.78 5.13
C LYS A 141 -14.62 -13.84 3.79
N ILE A 142 -14.08 -12.69 3.38
CA ILE A 142 -13.24 -12.58 2.18
C ILE A 142 -11.93 -13.32 2.41
N ASN A 143 -11.55 -14.19 1.49
CA ASN A 143 -10.29 -14.94 1.52
C ASN A 143 -9.32 -14.49 0.43
N ASP A 144 -9.85 -14.04 -0.71
CA ASP A 144 -9.06 -13.51 -1.82
C ASP A 144 -9.94 -12.60 -2.70
N VAL A 145 -9.31 -11.77 -3.52
CA VAL A 145 -9.99 -10.85 -4.44
C VAL A 145 -9.46 -11.10 -5.83
N TYR A 146 -10.33 -11.24 -6.83
CA TYR A 146 -9.93 -11.44 -8.22
C TYR A 146 -10.05 -10.13 -8.99
N LEU A 147 -9.00 -9.80 -9.71
CA LEU A 147 -8.83 -8.55 -10.42
C LEU A 147 -8.83 -8.78 -11.94
N ASP A 148 -9.54 -7.88 -12.62
CA ASP A 148 -9.43 -7.70 -14.06
C ASP A 148 -8.42 -6.58 -14.32
N MET A 149 -7.19 -6.99 -14.63
CA MET A 149 -6.07 -6.09 -14.90
C MET A 149 -6.17 -5.37 -16.24
N VAL A 150 -7.03 -5.83 -17.16
CA VAL A 150 -7.27 -5.16 -18.44
C VAL A 150 -8.24 -4.00 -18.22
N ASN A 151 -9.35 -4.25 -17.53
CA ASN A 151 -10.38 -3.24 -17.28
C ASN A 151 -10.17 -2.42 -15.99
N LYS A 152 -9.10 -2.71 -15.24
CA LYS A 152 -8.77 -2.08 -13.95
C LYS A 152 -9.93 -2.14 -12.95
N LYS A 153 -10.50 -3.33 -12.74
CA LYS A 153 -11.65 -3.54 -11.86
C LYS A 153 -11.52 -4.78 -11.00
N VAL A 154 -12.17 -4.76 -9.84
CA VAL A 154 -12.47 -5.98 -9.09
C VAL A 154 -13.55 -6.76 -9.83
N SER A 155 -13.29 -8.05 -10.05
CA SER A 155 -14.18 -8.94 -10.77
C SER A 155 -15.03 -9.82 -9.84
N SER A 156 -14.42 -10.34 -8.78
CA SER A 156 -15.10 -11.21 -7.81
C SER A 156 -14.33 -11.30 -6.49
N PHE A 157 -15.04 -11.66 -5.43
CA PHE A 157 -14.48 -11.98 -4.13
C PHE A 157 -14.58 -13.47 -3.88
N LYS A 158 -13.50 -14.08 -3.40
CA LYS A 158 -13.49 -15.46 -2.91
C LYS A 158 -13.89 -15.44 -1.46
N VAL A 159 -14.94 -16.17 -1.11
CA VAL A 159 -15.47 -16.21 0.25
C VAL A 159 -15.32 -17.62 0.84
N SER A 160 -15.11 -17.66 2.15
CA SER A 160 -15.05 -18.89 2.96
C SER A 160 -15.61 -18.62 4.35
N GLY A 161 -15.95 -19.64 5.14
CA GLY A 161 -16.38 -19.45 6.52
C GLY A 161 -17.89 -19.28 6.68
N GLY A 162 -18.37 -19.50 7.92
CA GLY A 162 -19.74 -19.14 8.34
C GLY A 162 -20.79 -20.18 8.00
N LEU A 163 -21.98 -19.72 7.58
CA LEU A 163 -23.07 -20.58 7.14
C LEU A 163 -22.67 -21.41 5.91
N TRP A 164 -21.72 -20.91 5.11
CA TRP A 164 -21.18 -21.62 3.94
C TRP A 164 -20.45 -22.90 4.30
N ASP A 165 -19.53 -22.86 5.27
CA ASP A 165 -18.79 -24.05 5.69
C ASP A 165 -19.74 -25.12 6.27
N GLN A 166 -20.85 -24.69 6.89
CA GLN A 166 -21.88 -25.59 7.43
C GLN A 166 -22.74 -26.23 6.35
N LEU A 167 -23.01 -25.53 5.25
CA LEU A 167 -23.90 -26.01 4.18
C LEU A 167 -23.17 -26.78 3.07
N PHE A 168 -21.91 -26.45 2.79
CA PHE A 168 -21.18 -26.97 1.63
C PHE A 168 -19.81 -27.58 1.98
N GLY A 169 -19.45 -27.58 3.27
CA GLY A 169 -18.17 -28.09 3.77
C GLY A 169 -17.05 -27.06 3.70
N THR A 170 -16.01 -27.27 4.51
CA THR A 170 -14.87 -26.35 4.70
C THR A 170 -14.03 -26.07 3.44
N GLU A 171 -14.28 -26.77 2.33
CA GLU A 171 -13.57 -26.58 1.05
C GLU A 171 -14.40 -25.90 -0.04
N SER A 172 -15.67 -25.56 0.23
CA SER A 172 -16.52 -24.89 -0.76
C SER A 172 -16.04 -23.46 -1.03
N LYS A 173 -15.44 -23.25 -2.20
CA LYS A 173 -15.06 -21.92 -2.70
C LYS A 173 -16.24 -21.33 -3.45
N GLU A 174 -16.94 -20.37 -2.87
CA GLU A 174 -17.85 -19.54 -3.65
C GLU A 174 -17.15 -18.25 -4.09
N LEU A 175 -17.19 -18.00 -5.40
CA LEU A 175 -16.81 -16.74 -6.01
C LEU A 175 -18.07 -15.87 -6.10
N ILE A 176 -18.09 -14.77 -5.36
CA ILE A 176 -19.15 -13.76 -5.46
C ILE A 176 -18.71 -12.74 -6.50
N HIS A 177 -19.43 -12.66 -7.61
CA HIS A 177 -19.11 -11.72 -8.67
C HIS A 177 -19.48 -10.29 -8.27
N ILE A 178 -18.73 -9.30 -8.76
CA ILE A 178 -18.94 -7.88 -8.42
C ILE A 178 -20.36 -7.38 -8.74
N LYS A 179 -21.01 -7.93 -9.76
CA LYS A 179 -22.41 -7.64 -10.13
C LYS A 179 -23.45 -8.01 -9.05
N ASP A 180 -23.08 -8.95 -8.18
CA ASP A 180 -23.90 -9.45 -7.08
C ASP A 180 -23.62 -8.66 -5.78
N ILE A 181 -22.62 -7.76 -5.78
CA ILE A 181 -22.29 -6.90 -4.64
C ILE A 181 -23.12 -5.62 -4.68
N ILE A 182 -23.59 -5.20 -3.51
CA ILE A 182 -24.38 -3.98 -3.30
C ILE A 182 -23.48 -2.86 -2.81
N SER A 183 -22.58 -3.16 -1.87
CA SER A 183 -21.64 -2.19 -1.31
C SER A 183 -20.35 -2.85 -0.84
N ILE A 184 -19.27 -2.06 -0.91
CA ILE A 184 -17.94 -2.38 -0.40
C ILE A 184 -17.56 -1.26 0.57
N ASN A 185 -17.14 -1.60 1.78
CA ASN A 185 -16.63 -0.65 2.76
C ASN A 185 -15.53 -1.29 3.61
N THR A 186 -14.90 -0.50 4.48
CA THR A 186 -13.80 -0.94 5.35
C THR A 186 -14.19 -2.03 6.34
N ASN A 187 -15.48 -2.20 6.62
CA ASN A 187 -15.99 -3.22 7.55
C ASN A 187 -16.45 -4.50 6.84
N GLY A 188 -16.46 -4.55 5.51
CA GLY A 188 -16.89 -5.72 4.73
C GLY A 188 -17.65 -5.41 3.46
N ILE A 189 -18.21 -6.45 2.87
CA ILE A 189 -19.04 -6.36 1.65
C ILE A 189 -20.45 -6.86 1.92
N VAL A 190 -21.42 -6.22 1.26
CA VAL A 190 -22.83 -6.63 1.30
C VAL A 190 -23.21 -7.14 -0.10
N MET A 191 -23.81 -8.33 -0.18
CA MET A 191 -24.24 -8.95 -1.44
C MET A 191 -25.76 -9.11 -1.52
N LYS A 192 -26.27 -9.17 -2.75
CA LYS A 192 -27.66 -9.53 -3.05
C LYS A 192 -27.91 -10.98 -2.68
N LYS A 193 -29.08 -11.24 -2.09
CA LYS A 193 -29.54 -12.61 -1.86
C LYS A 193 -29.93 -13.23 -3.22
N ARG A 194 -29.43 -14.43 -3.52
CA ARG A 194 -29.81 -15.19 -4.72
C ARG A 194 -31.12 -15.93 -4.50
#